data_AF-A0A963URN7-F1
#
_entry.id   AF-A0A963URN7-F1
#
_cell.length_a   1.000
_cell.length_b   1.000
_cell.length_c   1.000
_cell.angle_alpha   90.00
_cell.angle_beta   90.00
_cell.angle_gamma   90.00
#
_symmetry.space_group_name_H-M   'P 1'
#
loop_
_entity.id
_entity.type
_entity.pdbx_description
1 polymer ?
#
loop_
_entity_poly.entity_id
_entity_poly.type
_entity_poly.pdbx_seq_one_letter_code
_entity_poly.pdbx_strand_id
1 'polypeptide(L)'
;MFLEILCGVALVAIATWIWFKRLGPWLGVRRFLADRANALPRFREVPTPFVHQQPDVHGTHAVLDVIALTPSPSHGAGIFVTGGKGQHNALLVQKDDRFVDVAAEFGLLGPMDQAVYGALLADIDGDGVEELLIAQDSGVYIHERSAPDGAFRLRRRLDEAVIPDRNVPLSIAAADTQGQGRLDLYISTYIAHPYNVTANFNRPDIRARNLFLRGNGDGTFRDATDEAGLVFNQNTFLALWVDLNGDGRPDLIVSPNTDKARCYENLGDGTFRERDLPLGWGYWMGIAAADVTGNGYPDILLSNIGSSIPAFLTKGDSRPDQPHDLHFRLLRNDGDFRFRDVSVELGARTTHFGWGAAFADFTKRGRQDFVMTENYTAMPLNLHGRFPTPGKLMLQGADGRYTRAERAVGVENRHFGYRVITPDLTGNGYPDLVIGNLTGPLRVFLNDGPAR
;
A
#
# COMPACT_ATOMS: atom_id res chain seq x y z
N MET A 1 26.52 -7.05 -45.48
CA MET A 1 27.28 -7.10 -44.21
C MET A 1 26.73 -6.17 -43.12
N PHE A 2 26.85 -4.83 -43.16
CA PHE A 2 26.34 -3.95 -42.08
C PHE A 2 24.82 -4.00 -41.88
N LEU A 3 24.05 -4.07 -42.98
CA LEU A 3 22.58 -4.15 -42.93
C LEU A 3 22.06 -5.52 -42.45
N GLU A 4 22.77 -6.61 -42.76
CA GLU A 4 22.42 -7.97 -42.31
C GLU A 4 22.71 -8.16 -40.81
N ILE A 5 23.77 -7.55 -40.30
CA ILE A 5 24.09 -7.54 -38.86
C ILE A 5 23.01 -6.74 -38.10
N LEU A 6 22.58 -5.59 -38.62
CA LEU A 6 21.49 -4.79 -38.02
C LEU A 6 20.15 -5.54 -38.03
N CYS A 7 19.79 -6.22 -39.12
CA CYS A 7 18.59 -7.06 -39.20
C CYS A 7 18.68 -8.26 -38.24
N GLY A 8 19.85 -8.90 -38.12
CA GLY A 8 20.08 -10.00 -37.19
C GLY A 8 19.95 -9.57 -35.71
N VAL A 9 20.54 -8.43 -35.35
CA VAL A 9 20.42 -7.85 -34.00
C VAL A 9 18.97 -7.45 -33.70
N ALA A 10 18.26 -6.86 -34.67
CA ALA A 10 16.84 -6.52 -34.52
C ALA A 10 15.96 -7.75 -34.37
N LEU A 11 16.18 -8.82 -35.15
CA LEU A 11 15.45 -10.09 -35.03
C LEU A 11 15.68 -10.76 -33.67
N VAL A 12 16.93 -10.78 -33.18
CA VAL A 12 17.25 -11.30 -31.84
C VAL A 12 16.59 -10.43 -30.75
N ALA A 13 16.62 -9.11 -30.88
CA ALA A 13 15.95 -8.21 -29.94
C ALA A 13 14.43 -8.40 -29.93
N ILE A 14 13.79 -8.55 -31.10
CA ILE A 14 12.35 -8.83 -31.24
C ILE A 14 12.01 -10.21 -30.67
N ALA A 15 12.78 -11.25 -30.99
CA ALA A 15 12.58 -12.60 -30.47
C ALA A 15 12.73 -12.63 -28.93
N THR A 16 13.75 -11.94 -28.42
CA THR A 16 13.98 -11.77 -26.97
C THR A 16 12.82 -11.01 -26.33
N TRP A 17 12.34 -9.93 -26.96
CA TRP A 17 11.18 -9.17 -26.50
C TRP A 17 9.90 -10.02 -26.48
N ILE A 18 9.61 -10.77 -27.55
CA ILE A 18 8.48 -11.72 -27.61
C ILE A 18 8.60 -12.77 -26.50
N TRP A 19 9.80 -13.30 -26.28
CA TRP A 19 10.04 -14.31 -25.26
C TRP A 19 9.76 -13.75 -23.85
N PHE A 20 10.34 -12.61 -23.48
CA PHE A 20 10.16 -12.01 -22.16
C PHE A 20 8.75 -11.46 -21.92
N LYS A 21 8.08 -10.91 -22.94
CA LYS A 21 6.75 -10.27 -22.78
C LYS A 21 5.57 -11.19 -23.01
N ARG A 22 5.69 -12.24 -23.83
CA ARG A 22 4.55 -13.13 -24.15
C ARG A 22 4.74 -14.56 -23.68
N LEU A 23 5.89 -15.19 -23.98
CA LEU A 23 6.08 -16.62 -23.71
C LEU A 23 6.50 -16.90 -22.26
N GLY A 24 7.34 -16.07 -21.66
CA GLY A 24 7.86 -16.24 -20.31
C GLY A 24 6.78 -16.35 -19.23
N PRO A 25 5.85 -15.37 -19.11
CA PRO A 25 4.75 -15.45 -18.15
C PRO A 25 3.84 -16.67 -18.38
N TRP A 26 3.54 -16.99 -19.63
CA TRP A 26 2.71 -18.15 -19.97
C TRP A 26 3.39 -19.47 -19.60
N LEU A 27 4.69 -19.63 -19.88
CA LEU A 27 5.49 -20.77 -19.44
C LEU A 27 5.58 -20.84 -17.91
N GLY A 28 5.67 -19.69 -17.23
CA GLY A 28 5.65 -19.58 -15.77
C GLY A 28 4.38 -20.17 -15.19
N VAL A 29 3.21 -19.74 -15.68
CA VAL A 29 1.91 -20.28 -15.23
C VAL A 29 1.76 -21.76 -15.57
N ARG A 30 2.23 -22.22 -16.73
CA ARG A 30 2.22 -23.66 -17.06
C ARG A 30 3.09 -24.48 -16.11
N ARG A 31 4.27 -23.97 -15.73
CA ARG A 31 5.15 -24.62 -14.76
C ARG A 31 4.52 -24.63 -13.37
N PHE A 32 3.89 -23.53 -12.97
CA PHE A 32 3.13 -23.44 -11.73
C PHE A 32 2.01 -24.51 -11.70
N LEU A 33 1.23 -24.63 -12.76
CA LEU A 33 0.15 -25.62 -12.87
C LEU A 33 0.62 -27.06 -13.10
N ALA A 34 1.92 -27.30 -13.30
CA ALA A 34 2.44 -28.67 -13.40
C ALA A 34 2.39 -29.40 -12.05
N ASP A 35 2.40 -28.65 -10.94
CA ASP A 35 2.14 -29.19 -9.60
C ASP A 35 0.63 -29.15 -9.30
N ARG A 36 0.06 -30.30 -8.93
CA ARG A 36 -1.37 -30.46 -8.62
C ARG A 36 -1.80 -29.76 -7.32
N ALA A 37 -0.86 -29.38 -6.45
CA ALA A 37 -1.13 -28.59 -5.26
C ALA A 37 -1.36 -27.10 -5.57
N ASN A 38 -1.10 -26.67 -6.81
CA ASN A 38 -1.30 -25.30 -7.27
C ASN A 38 -2.66 -25.15 -7.99
N ALA A 39 -3.26 -23.97 -7.85
CA ALA A 39 -4.49 -23.60 -8.54
C ALA A 39 -4.47 -22.10 -8.84
N LEU A 40 -5.21 -21.68 -9.88
CA LEU A 40 -5.44 -20.27 -10.15
C LEU A 40 -6.73 -19.81 -9.45
N PRO A 41 -6.75 -18.62 -8.83
CA PRO A 41 -8.01 -17.99 -8.44
C PRO A 41 -8.81 -17.58 -9.69
N ARG A 42 -10.13 -17.45 -9.54
CA ARG A 42 -11.02 -16.98 -10.61
C ARG A 42 -11.58 -15.62 -10.23
N PHE A 43 -11.13 -14.60 -10.95
CA PHE A 43 -11.60 -13.25 -10.76
C PHE A 43 -12.62 -12.86 -11.81
N ARG A 44 -13.62 -12.07 -11.39
CA ARG A 44 -14.52 -11.34 -12.27
C ARG A 44 -14.50 -9.87 -11.90
N GLU A 45 -14.20 -9.02 -12.88
CA GLU A 45 -14.28 -7.57 -12.68
C GLU A 45 -15.75 -7.13 -12.58
N VAL A 46 -16.03 -6.26 -11.61
CA VAL A 46 -17.32 -5.59 -11.43
C VAL A 46 -17.13 -4.09 -11.65
N PRO A 47 -17.89 -3.46 -12.56
CA PRO A 47 -17.75 -2.04 -12.84
C PRO A 47 -18.03 -1.17 -11.61
N THR A 48 -17.25 -0.10 -11.47
CA THR A 48 -17.45 0.94 -10.45
C THR A 48 -17.77 2.27 -11.12
N PRO A 49 -18.57 3.15 -10.49
CA PRO A 49 -18.86 4.48 -11.02
C PRO A 49 -17.73 5.49 -10.73
N PHE A 50 -16.74 5.13 -9.90
CA PHE A 50 -15.73 6.06 -9.41
C PHE A 50 -14.49 6.07 -10.31
N VAL A 51 -14.13 7.28 -10.77
CA VAL A 51 -12.88 7.55 -11.46
C VAL A 51 -12.17 8.63 -10.66
N HIS A 52 -11.03 8.31 -10.05
CA HIS A 52 -10.24 9.28 -9.30
C HIS A 52 -9.81 10.43 -10.21
N GLN A 53 -9.78 11.64 -9.68
CA GLN A 53 -9.34 12.85 -10.37
C GLN A 53 -8.37 13.62 -9.48
N GLN A 54 -7.37 14.22 -10.11
CA GLN A 54 -6.46 15.13 -9.45
C GLN A 54 -6.21 16.35 -10.34
N PRO A 55 -7.14 17.30 -10.38
CA PRO A 55 -6.99 18.50 -11.21
C PRO A 55 -5.84 19.40 -10.75
N ASP A 56 -5.54 19.44 -9.45
CA ASP A 56 -4.45 20.23 -8.86
C ASP A 56 -3.17 19.41 -8.63
N VAL A 57 -2.50 19.06 -9.74
CA VAL A 57 -1.25 18.24 -9.73
C VAL A 57 -0.01 18.98 -9.20
N HIS A 58 -0.12 20.28 -8.91
CA HIS A 58 0.99 21.12 -8.43
C HIS A 58 0.79 21.63 -7.01
N GLY A 59 -0.45 21.67 -6.51
CA GLY A 59 -0.77 22.10 -5.15
C GLY A 59 -0.88 20.96 -4.13
N THR A 60 -1.12 19.72 -4.57
CA THR A 60 -1.39 18.57 -3.68
C THR A 60 -0.65 17.31 -4.11
N HIS A 61 -0.41 16.39 -3.17
CA HIS A 61 0.21 15.11 -3.50
C HIS A 61 -0.71 14.21 -4.29
N ALA A 62 -0.14 13.50 -5.26
CA ALA A 62 -0.83 12.49 -6.05
C ALA A 62 -0.92 11.17 -5.29
N VAL A 63 -1.84 11.11 -4.34
CA VAL A 63 -2.10 9.94 -3.50
C VAL A 63 -3.60 9.79 -3.29
N LEU A 64 -4.03 8.57 -3.01
CA LEU A 64 -5.39 8.24 -2.61
C LEU A 64 -5.33 7.13 -1.57
N ASP A 65 -6.44 6.88 -0.88
CA ASP A 65 -6.60 5.69 -0.07
C ASP A 65 -7.85 4.89 -0.43
N VAL A 66 -7.81 3.60 -0.11
CA VAL A 66 -8.94 2.69 -0.27
C VAL A 66 -9.03 1.82 0.97
N ILE A 67 -10.17 1.83 1.64
CA ILE A 67 -10.46 0.93 2.77
C ILE A 67 -11.77 0.21 2.54
N ALA A 68 -11.89 -0.99 3.11
CA ALA A 68 -13.17 -1.68 3.19
C ALA A 68 -13.88 -1.26 4.49
N LEU A 69 -15.19 -1.05 4.42
CA LEU A 69 -16.02 -0.80 5.60
C LEU A 69 -17.45 -1.27 5.35
N THR A 70 -18.16 -1.65 6.39
CA THR A 70 -19.60 -1.94 6.30
C THR A 70 -20.39 -0.68 6.66
N PRO A 71 -21.17 -0.09 5.72
CA PRO A 71 -21.84 1.19 5.98
C PRO A 71 -22.94 1.08 7.03
N SER A 72 -23.76 0.03 6.97
CA SER A 72 -24.78 -0.27 7.97
C SER A 72 -25.11 -1.77 7.95
N PRO A 73 -25.81 -2.31 8.96
CA PRO A 73 -26.21 -3.72 8.98
C PRO A 73 -27.11 -4.15 7.80
N SER A 74 -27.78 -3.19 7.15
CA SER A 74 -28.62 -3.45 5.96
C SER A 74 -27.85 -3.44 4.65
N HIS A 75 -26.56 -3.07 4.67
CA HIS A 75 -25.68 -3.08 3.51
C HIS A 75 -24.63 -4.19 3.65
N GLY A 76 -24.19 -4.74 2.52
CA GLY A 76 -23.00 -5.58 2.47
C GLY A 76 -21.72 -4.78 2.68
N ALA A 77 -20.58 -5.46 2.59
CA ALA A 77 -19.28 -4.81 2.61
C ALA A 77 -19.19 -3.71 1.53
N GLY A 78 -18.71 -2.55 1.93
CA GLY A 78 -18.49 -1.39 1.07
C GLY A 78 -17.02 -1.07 0.89
N ILE A 79 -16.74 -0.22 -0.10
CA ILE A 79 -15.40 0.28 -0.41
C ILE A 79 -15.44 1.81 -0.29
N PHE A 80 -14.72 2.34 0.68
CA PHE A 80 -14.48 3.78 0.76
C PHE A 80 -13.19 4.13 0.00
N VAL A 81 -13.26 5.14 -0.87
CA VAL A 81 -12.12 5.64 -1.64
C VAL A 81 -12.02 7.15 -1.51
N THR A 82 -10.82 7.64 -1.24
CA THR A 82 -10.59 9.08 -1.07
C THR A 82 -10.52 9.81 -2.41
N GLY A 83 -11.02 11.05 -2.43
CA GLY A 83 -10.96 11.95 -3.57
C GLY A 83 -9.72 12.85 -3.55
N GLY A 84 -9.26 13.24 -4.73
CA GLY A 84 -8.28 14.33 -4.85
C GLY A 84 -8.92 15.70 -4.64
N LYS A 85 -8.10 16.75 -4.53
CA LYS A 85 -8.61 18.13 -4.40
C LYS A 85 -9.49 18.48 -5.60
N GLY A 86 -10.71 18.93 -5.35
CA GLY A 86 -11.74 19.16 -6.37
C GLY A 86 -12.62 17.95 -6.67
N GLN A 87 -12.52 16.87 -5.88
CA GLN A 87 -13.33 15.67 -6.02
C GLN A 87 -13.79 15.16 -4.65
N HIS A 88 -15.07 14.81 -4.53
CA HIS A 88 -15.59 14.12 -3.37
C HIS A 88 -15.01 12.72 -3.21
N ASN A 89 -14.94 12.24 -1.97
CA ASN A 89 -14.75 10.81 -1.71
C ASN A 89 -15.98 10.02 -2.19
N ALA A 90 -15.82 8.70 -2.32
CA ALA A 90 -16.93 7.80 -2.63
C ALA A 90 -17.00 6.65 -1.62
N LEU A 91 -18.22 6.15 -1.40
CA LEU A 91 -18.49 4.95 -0.63
C LEU A 91 -19.31 4.04 -1.53
N LEU A 92 -18.68 2.98 -2.02
CA LEU A 92 -19.28 2.09 -3.00
C LEU A 92 -19.80 0.82 -2.34
N VAL A 93 -21.07 0.53 -2.57
CA VAL A 93 -21.69 -0.74 -2.13
C VAL A 93 -22.15 -1.52 -3.35
N GLN A 94 -21.94 -2.82 -3.34
CA GLN A 94 -22.41 -3.68 -4.41
C GLN A 94 -23.94 -3.80 -4.37
N LYS A 95 -24.59 -3.49 -5.50
CA LYS A 95 -26.01 -3.77 -5.75
C LYS A 95 -26.10 -4.58 -7.03
N ASP A 96 -26.49 -5.84 -6.87
CA ASP A 96 -26.50 -6.84 -7.94
C ASP A 96 -25.09 -6.97 -8.59
N ASP A 97 -25.00 -6.72 -9.89
CA ASP A 97 -23.81 -6.85 -10.73
C ASP A 97 -23.07 -5.51 -10.97
N ARG A 98 -23.30 -4.50 -10.13
CA ARG A 98 -22.56 -3.21 -10.16
C ARG A 98 -22.35 -2.62 -8.77
N PHE A 99 -21.40 -1.69 -8.66
CA PHE A 99 -21.28 -0.82 -7.49
C PHE A 99 -22.11 0.45 -7.67
N VAL A 100 -22.67 0.94 -6.57
CA VAL A 100 -23.31 2.26 -6.50
C VAL A 100 -22.63 3.10 -5.42
N ASP A 101 -22.52 4.40 -5.68
CA ASP A 101 -22.01 5.35 -4.69
C ASP A 101 -23.11 5.81 -3.75
N VAL A 102 -22.88 5.63 -2.46
CA VAL A 102 -23.77 6.02 -1.35
C VAL A 102 -23.09 7.01 -0.40
N ALA A 103 -21.95 7.61 -0.76
CA ALA A 103 -21.21 8.53 0.13
C ALA A 103 -22.08 9.67 0.68
N ALA A 104 -22.94 10.25 -0.14
CA ALA A 104 -23.85 11.32 0.28
C ALA A 104 -24.83 10.88 1.37
N GLU A 105 -25.31 9.64 1.29
CA GLU A 105 -26.27 9.06 2.25
C GLU A 105 -25.62 8.86 3.64
N PHE A 106 -24.31 8.61 3.65
CA PHE A 106 -23.52 8.36 4.86
C PHE A 106 -22.69 9.56 5.33
N GLY A 107 -22.85 10.75 4.74
CA GLY A 107 -22.10 11.95 5.14
C GLY A 107 -20.61 11.91 4.79
N LEU A 108 -20.22 11.12 3.80
CA LEU A 108 -18.83 10.78 3.49
C LEU A 108 -18.26 11.48 2.25
N LEU A 109 -19.00 12.41 1.62
CA LEU A 109 -18.53 13.14 0.43
C LEU A 109 -17.20 13.87 0.65
N GLY A 110 -16.91 14.30 1.89
CA GLY A 110 -15.69 15.02 2.22
C GLY A 110 -15.56 16.41 1.57
N PRO A 111 -14.46 17.12 1.84
CA PRO A 111 -14.21 18.45 1.30
C PRO A 111 -13.88 18.42 -0.19
N MET A 112 -14.19 19.52 -0.90
CA MET A 112 -13.81 19.70 -2.32
C MET A 112 -12.60 20.62 -2.50
N ASP A 113 -12.26 21.41 -1.48
CA ASP A 113 -11.17 22.39 -1.50
C ASP A 113 -9.83 21.81 -1.02
N GLN A 114 -9.81 20.55 -0.59
CA GLN A 114 -8.64 19.83 -0.06
C GLN A 114 -8.52 18.46 -0.70
N ALA A 115 -7.29 17.95 -0.82
CA ALA A 115 -7.06 16.55 -1.12
C ALA A 115 -7.20 15.69 0.15
N VAL A 116 -7.75 14.49 -0.03
CA VAL A 116 -7.89 13.49 1.03
C VAL A 116 -6.93 12.33 0.74
N TYR A 117 -5.99 12.11 1.65
CA TYR A 117 -4.81 11.28 1.42
C TYR A 117 -4.88 9.88 2.01
N GLY A 118 -5.45 9.77 3.21
CA GLY A 118 -5.46 8.54 4.01
C GLY A 118 -6.75 8.39 4.78
N ALA A 119 -7.17 7.14 5.00
CA ALA A 119 -8.33 6.83 5.82
C ALA A 119 -8.06 5.63 6.73
N LEU A 120 -8.60 5.67 7.94
CA LEU A 120 -8.55 4.56 8.90
C LEU A 120 -9.92 4.43 9.56
N LEU A 121 -10.46 3.22 9.60
CA LEU A 121 -11.63 2.88 10.39
C LEU A 121 -11.15 2.14 11.65
N ALA A 122 -11.50 2.64 12.83
CA ALA A 122 -11.07 2.06 14.11
C ALA A 122 -11.95 2.53 15.28
N ASP A 123 -12.20 1.66 16.24
CA ASP A 123 -12.81 1.98 17.54
C ASP A 123 -11.76 2.64 18.44
N ILE A 124 -11.72 3.98 18.44
CA ILE A 124 -10.67 4.74 19.13
C ILE A 124 -11.02 5.12 20.57
N ASP A 125 -12.29 4.99 20.97
CA ASP A 125 -12.78 5.28 22.31
C ASP A 125 -13.27 4.04 23.08
N GLY A 126 -13.13 2.85 22.49
CA GLY A 126 -13.39 1.57 23.13
C GLY A 126 -14.87 1.29 23.38
N ASP A 127 -15.77 2.00 22.70
CA ASP A 127 -17.21 1.84 22.88
C ASP A 127 -17.82 0.72 22.00
N GLY A 128 -17.01 0.10 21.14
CA GLY A 128 -17.39 -0.95 20.21
C GLY A 128 -17.93 -0.46 18.87
N VAL A 129 -17.92 0.85 18.62
CA VAL A 129 -18.26 1.49 17.35
C VAL A 129 -16.97 2.03 16.73
N GLU A 130 -16.80 1.81 15.41
CA GLU A 130 -15.62 2.31 14.73
C GLU A 130 -15.82 3.72 14.17
N GLU A 131 -14.90 4.64 14.51
CA GLU A 131 -14.78 5.97 13.94
C GLU A 131 -13.99 5.94 12.63
N LEU A 132 -14.29 6.89 11.74
CA LEU A 132 -13.51 7.13 10.54
C LEU A 132 -12.56 8.31 10.74
N LEU A 133 -11.26 8.02 10.74
CA LEU A 133 -10.19 9.01 10.74
C LEU A 133 -9.79 9.30 9.29
N ILE A 134 -9.74 10.59 8.94
CA ILE A 134 -9.38 11.06 7.60
C ILE A 134 -8.15 11.96 7.69
N ALA A 135 -7.09 11.61 6.96
CA ALA A 135 -5.92 12.46 6.72
C ALA A 135 -6.13 13.26 5.44
N GLN A 136 -6.08 14.59 5.55
CA GLN A 136 -6.26 15.54 4.44
C GLN A 136 -5.27 16.71 4.58
N ASP A 137 -5.23 17.61 3.58
CA ASP A 137 -4.29 18.73 3.50
C ASP A 137 -4.11 19.51 4.82
N SER A 138 -5.20 19.79 5.53
CA SER A 138 -5.19 20.62 6.73
C SER A 138 -4.98 19.86 8.05
N GLY A 139 -4.94 18.53 8.05
CA GLY A 139 -4.76 17.74 9.26
C GLY A 139 -5.50 16.40 9.25
N VAL A 140 -5.65 15.82 10.44
CA VAL A 140 -6.41 14.58 10.67
C VAL A 140 -7.76 14.92 11.31
N TYR A 141 -8.83 14.32 10.80
CA TYR A 141 -10.20 14.57 11.23
C TYR A 141 -10.90 13.29 11.66
N ILE A 142 -11.60 13.32 12.79
CA ILE A 142 -12.34 12.19 13.34
C ILE A 142 -13.82 12.36 12.99
N HIS A 143 -14.40 11.34 12.35
CA HIS A 143 -15.82 11.26 12.06
C HIS A 143 -16.44 10.16 12.91
N GLU A 144 -17.42 10.54 13.72
CA GLU A 144 -18.21 9.60 14.52
C GLU A 144 -19.25 8.91 13.67
N ARG A 145 -19.47 7.63 13.94
CA ARG A 145 -20.52 6.85 13.32
C ARG A 145 -21.79 6.96 14.17
N SER A 146 -22.87 7.40 13.55
CA SER A 146 -24.19 7.47 14.16
C SER A 146 -24.84 6.07 14.20
N ALA A 147 -25.44 5.72 15.33
CA ALA A 147 -26.29 4.53 15.44
C ALA A 147 -27.78 4.93 15.31
N PRO A 148 -28.64 4.13 14.65
CA PRO A 148 -28.38 2.82 14.02
C PRO A 148 -28.13 2.88 12.50
N ASP A 149 -28.22 4.06 11.89
CA ASP A 149 -28.16 4.25 10.43
C ASP A 149 -26.74 4.11 9.84
N GLY A 150 -25.72 4.26 10.68
CA GLY A 150 -24.31 4.11 10.32
C GLY A 150 -23.71 5.34 9.64
N ALA A 151 -24.42 6.48 9.61
CA ALA A 151 -23.96 7.70 8.98
C ALA A 151 -22.77 8.32 9.73
N PHE A 152 -21.80 8.84 9.01
CA PHE A 152 -20.64 9.51 9.59
C PHE A 152 -20.86 11.01 9.72
N ARG A 153 -20.43 11.58 10.85
CA ARG A 153 -20.45 13.01 11.10
C ARG A 153 -19.10 13.48 11.60
N LEU A 154 -18.62 14.58 11.05
CA LEU A 154 -17.39 15.19 11.54
C LEU A 154 -17.56 15.59 13.01
N ARG A 155 -16.75 15.01 13.90
CA ARG A 155 -16.72 15.33 15.34
C ARG A 155 -15.75 16.47 15.60
N ARG A 156 -14.48 16.28 15.21
CA ARG A 156 -13.40 17.26 15.44
C ARG A 156 -12.17 16.99 14.58
N ARG A 157 -11.28 17.98 14.55
CA ARG A 157 -9.89 17.82 14.12
C ARG A 157 -9.07 17.25 15.28
N LEU A 158 -8.07 16.41 14.97
CA LEU A 158 -7.10 15.87 15.92
C LEU A 158 -5.96 16.89 16.09
N ASP A 159 -6.16 17.88 16.95
CA ASP A 159 -5.20 18.97 17.15
C ASP A 159 -3.93 18.53 17.93
N GLU A 160 -4.01 17.38 18.59
CA GLU A 160 -2.88 16.73 19.26
C GLU A 160 -1.86 16.17 18.26
N ALA A 161 -2.28 15.93 17.02
CA ALA A 161 -1.39 15.72 15.89
C ALA A 161 -0.79 17.05 15.43
N VAL A 162 0.20 17.58 16.17
CA VAL A 162 0.87 18.83 15.83
C VAL A 162 1.76 18.62 14.62
N ILE A 163 1.15 18.68 13.44
CA ILE A 163 1.81 18.58 12.15
C ILE A 163 2.46 19.94 11.86
N PRO A 164 3.80 20.01 11.70
CA PRO A 164 4.49 21.28 11.47
C PRO A 164 3.97 22.01 10.24
N ASP A 165 4.05 23.34 10.28
CA ASP A 165 3.78 24.17 9.11
C ASP A 165 4.59 23.67 7.91
N ARG A 166 3.91 23.52 6.76
CA ARG A 166 4.40 22.93 5.51
C ARG A 166 4.43 21.40 5.44
N ASN A 167 3.93 20.67 6.42
CA ASN A 167 3.74 19.22 6.33
C ASN A 167 2.25 18.88 6.18
N VAL A 168 1.97 17.69 5.66
CA VAL A 168 0.63 17.11 5.57
C VAL A 168 0.65 15.67 6.10
N PRO A 169 -0.43 15.17 6.70
CA PRO A 169 -0.57 13.76 7.02
C PRO A 169 -0.90 12.97 5.75
N LEU A 170 -0.25 11.83 5.53
CA LEU A 170 -0.55 10.97 4.38
C LEU A 170 -1.27 9.67 4.76
N SER A 171 -0.93 9.07 5.89
CA SER A 171 -1.55 7.82 6.33
C SER A 171 -1.60 7.74 7.85
N ILE A 172 -2.54 6.94 8.34
CA ILE A 172 -2.77 6.71 9.76
C ILE A 172 -2.78 5.19 9.97
N ALA A 173 -2.02 4.71 10.95
CA ALA A 173 -2.04 3.31 11.37
C ALA A 173 -2.34 3.25 12.87
N ALA A 174 -3.21 2.33 13.29
CA ALA A 174 -3.57 2.17 14.70
C ALA A 174 -3.25 0.77 15.23
N ALA A 175 -2.87 0.70 16.51
CA ALA A 175 -2.70 -0.55 17.24
C ALA A 175 -2.78 -0.30 18.76
N ASP A 176 -3.21 -1.30 19.52
CA ASP A 176 -3.05 -1.31 20.98
C ASP A 176 -1.61 -1.70 21.33
N THR A 177 -0.72 -0.71 21.47
CA THR A 177 0.72 -0.99 21.63
C THR A 177 1.10 -1.43 23.04
N GLN A 178 0.21 -1.25 24.03
CA GLN A 178 0.47 -1.60 25.43
C GLN A 178 -0.36 -2.79 25.91
N GLY A 179 -1.24 -3.35 25.07
CA GLY A 179 -2.13 -4.45 25.44
C GLY A 179 -3.18 -4.06 26.47
N GLN A 180 -3.63 -2.79 26.45
CA GLN A 180 -4.52 -2.21 27.45
C GLN A 180 -5.94 -1.93 26.90
N GLY A 181 -6.23 -2.38 25.68
CA GLY A 181 -7.49 -2.14 24.99
C GLY A 181 -7.67 -0.70 24.53
N ARG A 182 -6.58 0.08 24.42
CA ARG A 182 -6.61 1.47 23.93
C ARG A 182 -5.73 1.59 22.70
N LEU A 183 -6.28 2.13 21.62
CA LEU A 183 -5.52 2.29 20.38
C LEU A 183 -4.59 3.51 20.45
N ASP A 184 -3.35 3.31 20.02
CA ASP A 184 -2.40 4.37 19.69
C ASP A 184 -2.36 4.58 18.18
N LEU A 185 -1.93 5.77 17.74
CA LEU A 185 -1.83 6.12 16.32
C LEU A 185 -0.38 6.37 15.90
N TYR A 186 -0.01 5.91 14.72
CA TYR A 186 1.16 6.39 14.00
C TYR A 186 0.70 7.16 12.75
N ILE A 187 1.08 8.43 12.66
CA ILE A 187 0.74 9.31 11.55
C ILE A 187 1.99 9.50 10.70
N SER A 188 1.95 8.95 9.48
CA SER A 188 2.98 9.19 8.47
C SER A 188 2.75 10.56 7.86
N THR A 189 3.78 11.40 7.86
CA THR A 189 3.70 12.77 7.35
C THR A 189 4.64 12.98 6.17
N TYR A 190 4.34 14.00 5.38
CA TYR A 190 5.11 14.36 4.20
C TYR A 190 5.16 15.87 4.04
N ILE A 191 6.26 16.40 3.53
CA ILE A 191 6.37 17.81 3.16
C ILE A 191 5.28 18.16 2.13
N ALA A 192 4.52 19.23 2.32
CA ALA A 192 3.45 19.64 1.44
C ALA A 192 3.99 19.84 0.00
N HIS A 193 3.15 19.49 -0.99
CA HIS A 193 3.57 19.38 -2.38
C HIS A 193 4.32 20.62 -2.95
N PRO A 194 3.91 21.89 -2.66
CA PRO A 194 4.62 23.07 -3.15
C PRO A 194 6.08 23.19 -2.71
N TYR A 195 6.48 22.49 -1.64
CA TYR A 195 7.84 22.48 -1.11
C TYR A 195 8.57 21.16 -1.41
N ASN A 196 7.90 20.21 -2.05
CA ASN A 196 8.45 18.89 -2.34
C ASN A 196 9.54 18.97 -3.41
N VAL A 197 10.64 18.28 -3.17
CA VAL A 197 11.74 18.10 -4.12
C VAL A 197 11.95 16.61 -4.30
N THR A 198 12.04 16.15 -5.53
CA THR A 198 12.27 14.73 -5.81
C THR A 198 13.72 14.33 -5.52
N ALA A 199 13.95 13.06 -5.16
CA ALA A 199 15.29 12.49 -4.95
C ALA A 199 16.13 13.23 -3.88
N ASN A 200 15.53 13.54 -2.73
CA ASN A 200 16.17 14.24 -1.62
C ASN A 200 16.52 13.30 -0.44
N PHE A 201 17.69 12.68 -0.49
CA PHE A 201 18.22 11.81 0.55
C PHE A 201 18.86 12.59 1.72
N ASN A 202 19.45 13.77 1.47
CA ASN A 202 20.28 14.48 2.47
C ASN A 202 19.84 15.94 2.72
N ARG A 203 18.55 16.24 2.54
CA ARG A 203 17.97 17.58 2.75
C ARG A 203 17.04 17.64 3.97
N PRO A 204 17.54 17.93 5.18
CA PRO A 204 16.71 17.94 6.39
C PRO A 204 15.65 19.03 6.42
N ASP A 205 15.83 20.11 5.64
CA ASP A 205 14.93 21.27 5.55
C ASP A 205 13.60 20.99 4.84
N ILE A 206 13.48 19.83 4.18
CA ILE A 206 12.29 19.40 3.41
C ILE A 206 11.81 18.00 3.84
N ARG A 207 12.07 17.65 5.10
CA ARG A 207 11.59 16.41 5.72
C ARG A 207 10.42 16.70 6.65
N ALA A 208 9.48 15.77 6.70
CA ALA A 208 8.38 15.82 7.64
C ALA A 208 8.65 14.97 8.88
N ARG A 209 8.18 15.45 10.04
CA ARG A 209 8.23 14.72 11.31
C ARG A 209 7.02 13.81 11.40
N ASN A 210 7.26 12.49 11.52
CA ASN A 210 6.19 11.53 11.79
C ASN A 210 5.77 11.61 13.26
N LEU A 211 4.52 11.25 13.55
CA LEU A 211 3.95 11.39 14.89
C LEU A 211 3.49 10.03 15.42
N PHE A 212 3.81 9.75 16.68
CA PHE A 212 3.19 8.68 17.44
C PHE A 212 2.34 9.30 18.54
N LEU A 213 1.04 9.02 18.51
CA LEU A 213 0.06 9.56 19.43
C LEU A 213 -0.47 8.45 20.34
N ARG A 214 -0.31 8.64 21.65
CA ARG A 214 -0.78 7.69 22.66
C ARG A 214 -2.25 7.92 22.97
N GLY A 215 -3.06 6.86 22.92
CA GLY A 215 -4.50 6.92 23.18
C GLY A 215 -4.86 6.87 24.65
N ASN A 216 -5.79 7.74 25.05
CA ASN A 216 -6.34 7.76 26.40
C ASN A 216 -7.56 6.82 26.56
N GLY A 217 -8.07 6.26 25.45
CA GLY A 217 -9.19 5.31 25.44
C GLY A 217 -10.57 5.95 25.55
N ASP A 218 -10.65 7.26 25.33
CA ASP A 218 -11.88 8.05 25.23
C ASP A 218 -11.92 8.80 23.88
N GLY A 219 -11.13 8.29 22.91
CA GLY A 219 -10.93 8.89 21.60
C GLY A 219 -10.02 10.11 21.62
N THR A 220 -9.46 10.52 22.78
CA THR A 220 -8.44 11.57 22.88
C THR A 220 -7.03 10.99 22.89
N PHE A 221 -6.07 11.81 22.49
CA PHE A 221 -4.68 11.39 22.30
C PHE A 221 -3.69 12.40 22.88
N ARG A 222 -2.42 11.99 22.99
CA ARG A 222 -1.31 12.90 23.27
C ARG A 222 -0.11 12.54 22.41
N ASP A 223 0.66 13.54 21.98
CA ASP A 223 1.94 13.26 21.31
C ASP A 223 2.90 12.56 22.29
N ALA A 224 3.34 11.37 21.89
CA ALA A 224 4.24 10.50 22.62
C ALA A 224 5.48 10.15 21.77
N THR A 225 5.74 10.89 20.69
CA THR A 225 6.78 10.54 19.70
C THR A 225 8.17 10.44 20.33
N ASP A 226 8.58 11.42 21.12
CA ASP A 226 9.91 11.43 21.75
C ASP A 226 10.02 10.42 22.89
N GLU A 227 9.00 10.34 23.77
CA GLU A 227 9.00 9.41 24.90
C GLU A 227 9.00 7.94 24.45
N ALA A 228 8.36 7.63 23.32
CA ALA A 228 8.26 6.28 22.80
C ALA A 228 9.53 5.85 22.03
N GLY A 229 10.47 6.77 21.76
CA GLY A 229 11.65 6.48 20.94
C GLY A 229 11.35 6.37 19.44
N LEU A 230 10.24 6.95 18.98
CA LEU A 230 9.78 6.89 17.59
C LEU A 230 10.06 8.19 16.81
N VAL A 231 11.08 8.94 17.21
CA VAL A 231 11.49 10.17 16.51
C VAL A 231 12.04 9.83 15.12
N PHE A 232 11.22 10.07 14.11
CA PHE A 232 11.60 9.86 12.71
C PHE A 232 11.24 11.07 11.85
N ASN A 233 12.27 11.81 11.42
CA ASN A 233 12.12 12.99 10.58
C ASN A 233 12.48 12.62 9.13
N GLN A 234 11.48 12.13 8.40
CA GLN A 234 11.56 11.85 6.97
C GLN A 234 10.15 11.79 6.35
N ASN A 235 10.03 12.27 5.11
CA ASN A 235 8.81 12.13 4.32
C ASN A 235 8.42 10.65 4.20
N THR A 236 7.22 10.30 4.62
CA THR A 236 6.80 8.90 4.80
C THR A 236 5.44 8.65 4.17
N PHE A 237 5.33 7.53 3.45
CA PHE A 237 4.09 7.16 2.75
C PHE A 237 3.15 6.29 3.58
N LEU A 238 3.70 5.36 4.36
CA LEU A 238 2.96 4.34 5.08
C LEU A 238 3.75 3.87 6.31
N ALA A 239 2.98 3.37 7.27
CA ALA A 239 3.45 2.53 8.35
C ALA A 239 2.51 1.33 8.56
N LEU A 240 3.05 0.24 9.09
CA LEU A 240 2.31 -1.01 9.35
C LEU A 240 2.66 -1.53 10.74
N TRP A 241 1.63 -1.84 11.53
CA TRP A 241 1.74 -2.55 12.79
C TRP A 241 1.66 -4.06 12.55
N VAL A 242 2.61 -4.83 13.10
CA VAL A 242 2.68 -6.29 12.94
C VAL A 242 3.54 -6.90 14.06
N ASP A 243 3.13 -8.03 14.63
CA ASP A 243 3.96 -8.79 15.56
C ASP A 243 5.06 -9.55 14.80
N LEU A 244 6.31 -9.09 14.88
CA LEU A 244 7.44 -9.64 14.12
C LEU A 244 8.24 -10.67 14.91
N ASN A 245 8.06 -10.78 16.22
CA ASN A 245 8.83 -11.70 17.07
C ASN A 245 7.96 -12.74 17.78
N GLY A 246 6.65 -12.74 17.54
CA GLY A 246 5.68 -13.71 18.05
C GLY A 246 5.31 -13.52 19.52
N ASP A 247 5.56 -12.35 20.09
CA ASP A 247 5.29 -12.08 21.51
C ASP A 247 3.92 -11.44 21.78
N GLY A 248 3.11 -11.28 20.74
CA GLY A 248 1.77 -10.74 20.79
C GLY A 248 1.70 -9.22 20.84
N ARG A 249 2.84 -8.49 20.83
CA ARG A 249 2.85 -7.03 20.77
C ARG A 249 3.05 -6.55 19.34
N PRO A 250 2.35 -5.48 18.91
CA PRO A 250 2.54 -4.93 17.58
C PRO A 250 3.86 -4.16 17.50
N ASP A 251 4.76 -4.61 16.62
CA ASP A 251 5.95 -3.88 16.17
C ASP A 251 5.60 -2.96 15.00
N LEU A 252 6.47 -1.99 14.70
CA LEU A 252 6.21 -0.99 13.66
C LEU A 252 7.20 -1.09 12.50
N ILE A 253 6.68 -1.12 11.27
CA ILE A 253 7.45 -0.94 10.03
C ILE A 253 7.06 0.39 9.40
N VAL A 254 8.04 1.18 8.96
CA VAL A 254 7.81 2.50 8.34
C VAL A 254 8.49 2.56 6.97
N SER A 255 7.75 3.00 5.93
CA SER A 255 8.25 3.15 4.57
C SER A 255 8.43 4.63 4.19
N PRO A 256 9.68 5.14 4.30
CA PRO A 256 9.99 6.50 3.92
C PRO A 256 10.29 6.63 2.44
N ASN A 257 10.00 7.83 1.93
CA ASN A 257 10.62 8.33 0.72
C ASN A 257 12.09 8.67 1.00
N THR A 258 13.02 8.23 0.15
CA THR A 258 14.45 8.62 0.15
C THR A 258 15.23 8.37 1.46
N ASP A 259 14.94 7.27 2.15
CA ASP A 259 15.70 6.77 3.32
C ASP A 259 15.72 5.23 3.32
N LYS A 260 16.26 4.57 4.34
CA LYS A 260 16.03 3.15 4.63
C LYS A 260 14.65 2.97 5.27
N ALA A 261 13.92 1.90 4.96
CA ALA A 261 12.76 1.54 5.78
C ALA A 261 13.19 1.28 7.23
N ARG A 262 12.32 1.62 8.18
CA ARG A 262 12.59 1.45 9.63
C ARG A 262 11.75 0.31 10.18
N CYS A 263 12.32 -0.41 11.15
CA CYS A 263 11.64 -1.44 11.93
C CYS A 263 11.84 -1.08 13.40
N TYR A 264 10.77 -1.10 14.19
CA TYR A 264 10.82 -0.80 15.61
C TYR A 264 10.16 -1.91 16.41
N GLU A 265 10.94 -2.55 17.28
CA GLU A 265 10.48 -3.54 18.25
C GLU A 265 9.73 -2.85 19.38
N ASN A 266 8.55 -3.37 19.74
CA ASN A 266 7.78 -2.92 20.88
C ASN A 266 8.27 -3.58 22.17
N LEU A 267 8.79 -2.78 23.10
CA LEU A 267 9.36 -3.28 24.36
C LEU A 267 8.30 -3.57 25.44
N GLY A 268 7.03 -3.24 25.19
CA GLY A 268 5.91 -3.51 26.11
C GLY A 268 5.77 -2.53 27.27
N ASP A 269 6.71 -1.60 27.44
CA ASP A 269 6.67 -0.53 28.43
C ASP A 269 6.19 0.81 27.84
N GLY A 270 5.68 0.78 26.59
CA GLY A 270 5.33 1.96 25.82
C GLY A 270 6.50 2.63 25.11
N THR A 271 7.67 2.00 25.07
CA THR A 271 8.81 2.44 24.27
C THR A 271 9.17 1.44 23.18
N PHE A 272 9.90 1.92 22.19
CA PHE A 272 10.28 1.15 21.02
C PHE A 272 11.79 1.19 20.78
N ARG A 273 12.32 0.11 20.22
CA ARG A 273 13.74 0.00 19.85
C ARG A 273 13.88 -0.24 18.36
N GLU A 274 14.67 0.59 17.69
CA GLU A 274 14.98 0.38 16.27
C GLU A 274 15.74 -0.93 16.06
N ARG A 275 15.32 -1.69 15.04
CA ARG A 275 15.92 -2.94 14.58
C ARG A 275 16.34 -2.77 13.13
N ASP A 276 17.49 -3.34 12.78
CA ASP A 276 18.06 -3.22 11.44
C ASP A 276 17.31 -4.08 10.43
N LEU A 277 16.98 -3.48 9.28
CA LEU A 277 16.59 -4.20 8.07
C LEU A 277 17.79 -4.23 7.11
N PRO A 278 18.04 -5.33 6.37
CA PRO A 278 19.14 -5.45 5.40
C PRO A 278 18.84 -4.66 4.11
N LEU A 279 18.63 -3.35 4.24
CA LEU A 279 18.14 -2.45 3.21
C LEU A 279 19.13 -1.32 2.94
N GLY A 280 19.19 -0.92 1.67
CA GLY A 280 19.81 0.34 1.26
C GLY A 280 18.85 1.53 1.36
N TRP A 281 19.35 2.70 0.97
CA TRP A 281 18.56 3.92 0.88
C TRP A 281 17.73 3.88 -0.41
N GLY A 282 16.42 4.07 -0.30
CA GLY A 282 15.52 3.87 -1.44
C GLY A 282 14.25 4.69 -1.32
N TYR A 283 13.30 4.39 -2.20
CA TYR A 283 11.98 5.00 -2.23
C TYR A 283 10.98 3.96 -1.75
N TRP A 284 10.89 3.78 -0.44
CA TRP A 284 9.99 2.78 0.13
C TRP A 284 8.59 3.38 0.20
N MET A 285 7.61 2.75 -0.45
CA MET A 285 6.27 3.32 -0.62
C MET A 285 5.16 2.45 -0.05
N GLY A 286 5.15 1.17 -0.41
CA GLY A 286 4.19 0.18 0.05
C GLY A 286 4.84 -0.84 0.96
N ILE A 287 4.04 -1.31 1.93
CA ILE A 287 4.42 -2.31 2.93
C ILE A 287 3.30 -3.34 2.98
N ALA A 288 3.66 -4.61 3.04
CA ALA A 288 2.77 -5.69 3.44
C ALA A 288 3.56 -6.69 4.30
N ALA A 289 2.88 -7.39 5.21
CA ALA A 289 3.49 -8.42 6.02
C ALA A 289 2.60 -9.66 6.09
N ALA A 290 3.20 -10.84 5.98
CA ALA A 290 2.56 -12.14 6.16
C ALA A 290 3.62 -13.22 6.35
N ASP A 291 3.31 -14.32 7.03
CA ASP A 291 4.20 -15.49 7.08
C ASP A 291 4.15 -16.22 5.73
N VAL A 292 5.09 -15.91 4.84
CA VAL A 292 5.17 -16.52 3.50
C VAL A 292 6.02 -17.78 3.49
N THR A 293 6.75 -18.05 4.56
CA THR A 293 7.65 -19.21 4.66
C THR A 293 7.10 -20.33 5.55
N GLY A 294 6.02 -20.07 6.28
CA GLY A 294 5.37 -20.99 7.21
C GLY A 294 6.18 -21.21 8.48
N ASN A 295 7.05 -20.27 8.87
CA ASN A 295 7.94 -20.40 10.02
C ASN A 295 7.37 -19.77 11.31
N GLY A 296 6.15 -19.21 11.24
CA GLY A 296 5.47 -18.58 12.37
C GLY A 296 5.79 -17.10 12.57
N TYR A 297 6.66 -16.51 11.75
CA TYR A 297 7.01 -15.08 11.83
C TYR A 297 6.60 -14.36 10.55
N PRO A 298 5.92 -13.20 10.63
CA PRO A 298 5.61 -12.43 9.44
C PRO A 298 6.87 -11.97 8.70
N ASP A 299 6.91 -12.25 7.40
CA ASP A 299 7.88 -11.75 6.45
C ASP A 299 7.41 -10.38 5.91
N ILE A 300 8.35 -9.53 5.50
CA ILE A 300 8.06 -8.14 5.12
C ILE A 300 8.24 -7.96 3.61
N LEU A 301 7.23 -7.42 2.95
CA LEU A 301 7.29 -7.01 1.55
C LEU A 301 7.29 -5.48 1.45
N LEU A 302 8.33 -4.93 0.82
CA LEU A 302 8.50 -3.50 0.57
C LEU A 302 8.56 -3.21 -0.92
N SER A 303 7.74 -2.27 -1.38
CA SER A 303 7.78 -1.76 -2.75
C SER A 303 8.82 -0.65 -2.91
N ASN A 304 9.32 -0.50 -4.14
CA ASN A 304 10.33 0.50 -4.49
C ASN A 304 10.17 0.94 -5.96
N ILE A 305 11.02 1.85 -6.46
CA ILE A 305 10.94 2.38 -7.83
C ILE A 305 11.35 1.39 -8.94
N GLY A 306 11.96 0.26 -8.59
CA GLY A 306 12.43 -0.72 -9.57
C GLY A 306 13.64 -0.21 -10.38
N SER A 307 14.15 -1.10 -11.25
CA SER A 307 15.32 -0.85 -12.09
C SER A 307 14.96 -0.48 -13.54
N SER A 308 13.68 -0.27 -13.86
CA SER A 308 13.25 0.18 -15.18
C SER A 308 13.54 1.67 -15.40
N ILE A 309 13.75 2.42 -14.32
CA ILE A 309 14.31 3.77 -14.36
C ILE A 309 15.83 3.70 -14.18
N PRO A 310 16.62 4.39 -15.04
CA PRO A 310 18.06 4.50 -14.84
C PRO A 310 18.39 5.11 -13.47
N ALA A 311 19.21 4.39 -12.68
CA ALA A 311 19.56 4.76 -11.31
C ALA A 311 20.05 6.20 -11.14
N PHE A 312 20.78 6.75 -12.13
CA PHE A 312 21.31 8.11 -12.04
C PHE A 312 20.22 9.20 -12.01
N LEU A 313 19.00 8.90 -12.49
CA LEU A 313 17.85 9.82 -12.45
C LEU A 313 17.17 9.85 -11.08
N THR A 314 17.46 8.86 -10.22
CA THR A 314 16.79 8.68 -8.92
C THR A 314 17.78 8.80 -7.77
N LYS A 315 19.08 8.88 -8.02
CA LYS A 315 20.09 9.05 -6.96
C LYS A 315 20.02 10.40 -6.25
N GLY A 316 19.64 11.46 -6.96
CA GLY A 316 19.57 12.80 -6.38
C GLY A 316 20.86 13.20 -5.65
N ASP A 317 20.74 13.61 -4.38
CA ASP A 317 21.86 13.99 -3.51
C ASP A 317 22.41 12.84 -2.65
N SER A 318 22.13 11.58 -2.99
CA SER A 318 22.69 10.42 -2.27
C SER A 318 24.22 10.44 -2.26
N ARG A 319 24.82 10.13 -1.12
CA ARG A 319 26.27 10.09 -0.92
C ARG A 319 26.86 8.71 -1.26
N PRO A 320 28.18 8.59 -1.48
CA PRO A 320 28.83 7.31 -1.76
C PRO A 320 28.66 6.24 -0.66
N ASP A 321 28.49 6.65 0.59
CA ASP A 321 28.25 5.78 1.76
C ASP A 321 26.78 5.33 1.89
N GLN A 322 25.90 5.76 0.98
CA GLN A 322 24.48 5.42 0.97
C GLN A 322 24.18 4.48 -0.22
N PRO A 323 24.19 3.14 0.00
CA PRO A 323 23.86 2.19 -1.06
C PRO A 323 22.43 2.44 -1.55
N HIS A 324 22.31 2.88 -2.81
CA HIS A 324 21.03 3.19 -3.42
C HIS A 324 20.29 1.90 -3.80
N ASP A 325 19.20 1.62 -3.12
CA ASP A 325 18.36 0.45 -3.38
C ASP A 325 17.21 0.82 -4.32
N LEU A 326 17.15 0.12 -5.46
CA LEU A 326 16.08 0.25 -6.45
C LEU A 326 15.06 -0.88 -6.36
N HIS A 327 15.40 -1.95 -5.63
CA HIS A 327 14.67 -3.18 -5.73
C HIS A 327 13.60 -3.27 -4.65
N PHE A 328 12.53 -3.96 -5.03
CA PHE A 328 11.53 -4.47 -4.11
C PHE A 328 12.21 -5.51 -3.24
N ARG A 329 11.77 -5.59 -1.99
CA ARG A 329 12.37 -6.49 -1.02
C ARG A 329 11.28 -7.32 -0.37
N LEU A 330 11.37 -8.63 -0.57
CA LEU A 330 10.73 -9.61 0.29
C LEU A 330 11.79 -10.07 1.30
N LEU A 331 11.65 -9.59 2.53
CA LEU A 331 12.53 -9.90 3.64
C LEU A 331 11.91 -11.03 4.44
N ARG A 332 12.55 -12.19 4.42
CA ARG A 332 12.20 -13.29 5.30
C ARG A 332 12.62 -12.96 6.73
N ASN A 333 11.74 -13.20 7.69
CA ASN A 333 11.99 -13.05 9.11
C ASN A 333 12.29 -14.41 9.72
N ASP A 334 13.53 -14.63 10.18
CA ASP A 334 13.95 -15.88 10.83
C ASP A 334 13.70 -15.89 12.35
N GLY A 335 12.88 -14.96 12.86
CA GLY A 335 12.61 -14.74 14.28
C GLY A 335 13.64 -13.81 14.93
N ASP A 336 13.28 -13.24 16.09
CA ASP A 336 14.07 -12.24 16.83
C ASP A 336 14.56 -11.07 15.95
N PHE A 337 13.74 -10.59 15.01
CA PHE A 337 14.10 -9.52 14.07
C PHE A 337 15.33 -9.84 13.19
N ARG A 338 15.61 -11.13 12.91
CA ARG A 338 16.66 -11.52 11.97
C ARG A 338 16.08 -11.59 10.56
N PHE A 339 16.34 -10.57 9.76
CA PHE A 339 15.81 -10.48 8.40
C PHE A 339 16.84 -10.85 7.33
N ARG A 340 16.39 -11.55 6.28
CA ARG A 340 17.19 -11.81 5.06
C ARG A 340 16.39 -11.54 3.80
N ASP A 341 17.03 -10.97 2.78
CA ASP A 341 16.40 -10.78 1.48
C ASP A 341 16.24 -12.12 0.73
N VAL A 342 14.99 -12.50 0.45
CA VAL A 342 14.63 -13.72 -0.31
C VAL A 342 13.97 -13.40 -1.65
N SER A 343 14.02 -12.14 -2.10
CA SER A 343 13.34 -11.68 -3.33
C SER A 343 13.77 -12.46 -4.57
N VAL A 344 15.08 -12.71 -4.72
CA VAL A 344 15.63 -13.51 -5.84
C VAL A 344 15.27 -14.98 -5.66
N GLU A 345 15.48 -15.49 -4.45
CA GLU A 345 15.31 -16.89 -4.09
C GLU A 345 13.88 -17.35 -4.38
N LEU A 346 12.88 -16.60 -3.94
CA LEU A 346 11.47 -16.92 -4.13
C LEU A 346 10.91 -16.40 -5.46
N GLY A 347 11.69 -15.70 -6.29
CA GLY A 347 11.19 -15.17 -7.56
C GLY A 347 10.21 -14.00 -7.41
N ALA A 348 10.26 -13.29 -6.29
CA ALA A 348 9.42 -12.11 -5.99
C ALA A 348 9.96 -10.80 -6.58
N ARG A 349 11.07 -10.82 -7.34
CA ARG A 349 11.65 -9.60 -7.93
C ARG A 349 10.72 -8.98 -8.96
N THR A 350 10.55 -7.67 -8.84
CA THR A 350 9.97 -6.82 -9.86
C THR A 350 11.00 -5.77 -10.29
N THR A 351 10.75 -5.14 -11.44
CA THR A 351 11.66 -4.14 -12.02
C THR A 351 10.97 -2.81 -12.29
N HIS A 352 9.65 -2.71 -12.12
CA HIS A 352 8.90 -1.49 -12.43
C HIS A 352 8.64 -0.72 -11.15
N PHE A 353 8.30 0.54 -11.29
CA PHE A 353 7.99 1.42 -10.17
C PHE A 353 6.71 0.98 -9.46
N GLY A 354 6.81 0.62 -8.18
CA GLY A 354 5.70 0.09 -7.38
C GLY A 354 5.16 1.09 -6.37
N TRP A 355 3.91 0.89 -5.95
CA TRP A 355 3.25 1.70 -4.94
C TRP A 355 2.73 0.80 -3.82
N GLY A 356 1.43 0.53 -3.76
CA GLY A 356 0.81 -0.37 -2.79
C GLY A 356 1.20 -1.83 -2.98
N ALA A 357 1.19 -2.55 -1.85
CA ALA A 357 1.40 -3.99 -1.79
C ALA A 357 0.39 -4.60 -0.81
N ALA A 358 -0.06 -5.82 -1.06
CA ALA A 358 -0.92 -6.59 -0.16
C ALA A 358 -0.63 -8.08 -0.30
N PHE A 359 -0.70 -8.81 0.81
CA PHE A 359 -0.71 -10.27 0.84
C PHE A 359 -2.14 -10.80 1.00
N ALA A 360 -2.45 -11.92 0.35
CA ALA A 360 -3.69 -12.64 0.53
C ALA A 360 -3.55 -14.10 0.06
N ASP A 361 -4.25 -15.03 0.70
CA ASP A 361 -4.40 -16.40 0.18
C ASP A 361 -5.65 -16.48 -0.72
N PHE A 362 -5.48 -16.19 -2.01
CA PHE A 362 -6.59 -16.14 -2.95
C PHE A 362 -7.22 -17.50 -3.26
N THR A 363 -6.57 -18.60 -2.87
CA THR A 363 -7.03 -19.97 -3.16
C THR A 363 -7.35 -20.80 -1.91
N LYS A 364 -7.15 -20.24 -0.72
CA LYS A 364 -7.28 -20.90 0.59
C LYS A 364 -6.45 -22.18 0.70
N ARG A 365 -5.20 -22.13 0.24
CA ARG A 365 -4.27 -23.26 0.29
C ARG A 365 -3.19 -23.12 1.36
N GLY A 366 -3.31 -22.13 2.24
CA GLY A 366 -2.34 -21.82 3.29
C GLY A 366 -1.07 -21.17 2.76
N ARG A 367 -1.12 -20.54 1.58
CA ARG A 367 0.02 -19.88 0.93
C ARG A 367 -0.33 -18.43 0.66
N GLN A 368 0.64 -17.55 0.87
CA GLN A 368 0.45 -16.10 0.76
C GLN A 368 0.80 -15.66 -0.64
N ASP A 369 -0.20 -15.35 -1.45
CA ASP A 369 0.00 -14.66 -2.72
C ASP A 369 0.15 -13.15 -2.44
N PHE A 370 0.70 -12.40 -3.38
CA PHE A 370 0.75 -10.94 -3.24
C PHE A 370 0.38 -10.18 -4.49
N VAL A 371 -0.14 -8.98 -4.27
CA VAL A 371 -0.41 -8.00 -5.33
C VAL A 371 0.46 -6.78 -5.10
N MET A 372 0.96 -6.20 -6.19
CA MET A 372 1.61 -4.90 -6.20
C MET A 372 1.02 -4.01 -7.28
N THR A 373 0.74 -2.76 -6.94
CA THR A 373 0.40 -1.74 -7.92
C THR A 373 1.67 -1.12 -8.49
N GLU A 374 1.64 -0.77 -9.77
CA GLU A 374 2.80 -0.23 -10.48
C GLU A 374 2.42 1.04 -11.26
N ASN A 375 3.29 2.04 -11.25
CA ASN A 375 3.20 3.22 -12.12
C ASN A 375 4.48 4.09 -12.10
N TYR A 376 4.75 4.77 -13.21
CA TYR A 376 5.75 5.85 -13.31
C TYR A 376 5.16 7.23 -13.00
N THR A 377 5.50 7.82 -11.84
CA THR A 377 5.15 9.21 -11.52
C THR A 377 6.11 10.21 -12.14
N ALA A 378 5.57 11.34 -12.62
CA ALA A 378 6.28 12.58 -12.93
C ALA A 378 7.53 12.47 -13.84
N MET A 379 7.69 11.36 -14.57
CA MET A 379 8.77 11.20 -15.54
C MET A 379 8.53 12.10 -16.76
N PRO A 380 9.55 12.81 -17.28
CA PRO A 380 9.42 13.47 -18.57
C PRO A 380 8.91 12.46 -19.59
N LEU A 381 7.97 12.88 -20.46
CA LEU A 381 7.37 12.11 -21.56
C LEU A 381 6.11 11.28 -21.24
N ASN A 382 5.51 11.37 -20.05
CA ASN A 382 4.28 10.62 -19.70
C ASN A 382 4.43 9.11 -20.02
N LEU A 383 5.48 8.51 -19.46
CA LEU A 383 5.88 7.14 -19.82
C LEU A 383 4.77 6.14 -19.55
N HIS A 384 4.04 6.27 -18.44
CA HIS A 384 2.95 5.37 -18.11
C HIS A 384 1.77 5.48 -19.08
N GLY A 385 1.35 6.68 -19.45
CA GLY A 385 0.28 6.86 -20.45
C GLY A 385 0.63 6.24 -21.81
N ARG A 386 1.92 6.16 -22.16
CA ARG A 386 2.41 5.54 -23.40
C ARG A 386 2.66 4.03 -23.27
N PHE A 387 3.15 3.58 -22.11
CA PHE A 387 3.58 2.21 -21.86
C PHE A 387 3.11 1.74 -20.46
N PRO A 388 1.80 1.54 -20.27
CA PRO A 388 1.28 1.23 -18.96
C PRO A 388 1.75 -0.14 -18.49
N THR A 389 2.20 -0.20 -17.25
CA THR A 389 2.49 -1.45 -16.53
C THR A 389 1.19 -2.11 -16.09
N PRO A 390 1.09 -3.46 -16.09
CA PRO A 390 -0.16 -4.15 -15.75
C PRO A 390 -0.35 -4.41 -14.24
N GLY A 391 0.50 -3.85 -13.36
CA GLY A 391 0.59 -4.30 -11.97
C GLY A 391 1.17 -5.72 -11.87
N LYS A 392 1.16 -6.30 -10.67
CA LYS A 392 1.60 -7.69 -10.44
C LYS A 392 0.61 -8.41 -9.54
N LEU A 393 0.19 -9.60 -9.95
CA LEU A 393 -0.35 -10.62 -9.04
C LEU A 393 0.62 -11.79 -9.07
N MET A 394 1.19 -12.12 -7.93
CA MET A 394 2.22 -13.13 -7.75
C MET A 394 1.63 -14.27 -6.93
N LEU A 395 1.42 -15.42 -7.57
CA LEU A 395 0.92 -16.61 -6.90
C LEU A 395 2.07 -17.43 -6.33
N GLN A 396 1.95 -17.84 -5.07
CA GLN A 396 2.93 -18.69 -4.41
C GLN A 396 2.67 -20.16 -4.71
N GLY A 397 3.64 -20.82 -5.35
CA GLY A 397 3.61 -22.24 -5.61
C GLY A 397 3.83 -23.09 -4.36
N ALA A 398 3.47 -24.37 -4.43
CA ALA A 398 3.80 -25.35 -3.40
C ALA A 398 5.31 -25.53 -3.17
N ASP A 399 6.15 -25.10 -4.13
CA ASP A 399 7.61 -25.01 -3.99
C ASP A 399 8.09 -23.73 -3.27
N GLY A 400 7.16 -22.90 -2.77
CA GLY A 400 7.40 -21.63 -2.10
C GLY A 400 7.73 -20.47 -3.04
N ARG A 401 7.86 -20.71 -4.36
CA ARG A 401 8.28 -19.70 -5.34
C ARG A 401 7.07 -18.97 -5.92
N TYR A 402 7.27 -17.70 -6.25
CA TYR A 402 6.26 -16.85 -6.84
C TYR A 402 6.25 -16.91 -8.37
N THR A 403 5.04 -16.90 -8.93
CA THR A 403 4.77 -16.86 -10.36
C THR A 403 3.82 -15.71 -10.69
N ARG A 404 4.19 -14.88 -11.68
CA ARG A 404 3.28 -13.84 -12.22
C ARG A 404 2.05 -14.48 -12.86
N ALA A 405 0.88 -14.04 -12.43
CA ALA A 405 -0.39 -14.60 -12.86
C ALA A 405 -1.44 -13.55 -13.29
N GLU A 406 -1.14 -12.25 -13.20
CA GLU A 406 -2.11 -11.17 -13.42
C GLU A 406 -2.90 -11.32 -14.74
N ARG A 407 -2.19 -11.69 -15.81
CA ARG A 407 -2.77 -11.94 -17.14
C ARG A 407 -3.54 -13.26 -17.23
N ALA A 408 -3.06 -14.30 -16.55
CA ALA A 408 -3.69 -15.61 -16.60
C ALA A 408 -5.03 -15.64 -15.86
N VAL A 409 -5.20 -14.79 -14.85
CA VAL A 409 -6.44 -14.70 -14.06
C VAL A 409 -7.27 -13.45 -14.36
N GLY A 410 -6.85 -12.63 -15.33
CA GLY A 410 -7.65 -11.52 -15.85
C GLY A 410 -7.67 -10.24 -15.00
N VAL A 411 -6.65 -10.02 -14.16
CA VAL A 411 -6.57 -8.86 -13.24
C VAL A 411 -5.53 -7.81 -13.65
N GLU A 412 -5.08 -7.81 -14.90
CA GLU A 412 -4.10 -6.82 -15.39
C GLU A 412 -4.62 -5.40 -15.19
N ASN A 413 -3.89 -4.58 -14.42
CA ASN A 413 -4.20 -3.17 -14.18
C ASN A 413 -3.27 -2.24 -14.94
N ARG A 414 -3.73 -1.77 -16.10
CA ARG A 414 -2.98 -0.87 -16.99
C ARG A 414 -3.22 0.62 -16.70
N HIS A 415 -3.72 0.93 -15.51
CA HIS A 415 -3.91 2.28 -15.00
C HIS A 415 -2.80 2.62 -14.00
N PHE A 416 -2.76 3.86 -13.53
CA PHE A 416 -1.81 4.26 -12.50
C PHE A 416 -2.28 3.70 -11.16
N GLY A 417 -1.90 2.46 -10.84
CA GLY A 417 -2.23 1.87 -9.54
C GLY A 417 -1.44 2.52 -8.41
N TYR A 418 -2.13 2.85 -7.32
CA TYR A 418 -1.55 3.47 -6.13
C TYR A 418 -1.79 2.61 -4.89
N ARG A 419 -3.04 2.31 -4.54
CA ARG A 419 -3.41 1.45 -3.40
C ARG A 419 -4.01 0.13 -3.84
N VAL A 420 -3.85 -0.89 -3.01
CA VAL A 420 -4.48 -2.20 -3.18
C VAL A 420 -4.92 -2.73 -1.82
N ILE A 421 -6.13 -3.26 -1.76
CA ILE A 421 -6.66 -3.99 -0.60
C ILE A 421 -7.32 -5.29 -1.09
N THR A 422 -7.41 -6.27 -0.19
CA THR A 422 -7.97 -7.60 -0.49
C THR A 422 -9.06 -8.03 0.50
N PRO A 423 -10.16 -7.26 0.63
CA PRO A 423 -11.29 -7.62 1.48
C PRO A 423 -12.06 -8.82 0.92
N ASP A 424 -12.89 -9.47 1.72
CA ASP A 424 -13.95 -10.37 1.21
C ASP A 424 -15.26 -9.58 1.12
N LEU A 425 -15.58 -9.05 -0.06
CA LEU A 425 -16.78 -8.25 -0.31
C LEU A 425 -18.02 -9.12 -0.50
N THR A 426 -17.83 -10.38 -0.91
CA THR A 426 -18.93 -11.30 -1.22
C THR A 426 -19.36 -12.16 -0.03
N GLY A 427 -18.53 -12.25 1.01
CA GLY A 427 -18.73 -13.14 2.15
C GLY A 427 -18.53 -14.62 1.80
N ASN A 428 -17.97 -14.93 0.62
CA ASN A 428 -17.70 -16.32 0.20
C ASN A 428 -16.40 -16.86 0.83
N GLY A 429 -15.70 -16.01 1.57
CA GLY A 429 -14.49 -16.25 2.31
C GLY A 429 -13.21 -16.10 1.48
N TYR A 430 -13.26 -16.00 0.16
CA TYR A 430 -12.09 -15.78 -0.68
C TYR A 430 -11.78 -14.29 -0.74
N PRO A 431 -10.52 -13.87 -0.54
CA PRO A 431 -10.16 -12.46 -0.70
C PRO A 431 -10.45 -11.99 -2.13
N ASP A 432 -11.16 -10.88 -2.24
CA ASP A 432 -11.34 -10.12 -3.47
C ASP A 432 -10.14 -9.19 -3.70
N LEU A 433 -10.13 -8.47 -4.81
CA LEU A 433 -9.06 -7.54 -5.15
C LEU A 433 -9.63 -6.18 -5.52
N VAL A 434 -9.25 -5.14 -4.78
CA VAL A 434 -9.60 -3.74 -5.08
C VAL A 434 -8.33 -2.95 -5.35
N ILE A 435 -8.27 -2.28 -6.50
CA ILE A 435 -7.13 -1.45 -6.91
C ILE A 435 -7.59 0.00 -7.09
N GLY A 436 -7.05 0.88 -6.24
CA GLY A 436 -7.20 2.33 -6.35
C GLY A 436 -6.21 2.89 -7.38
N ASN A 437 -6.72 3.54 -8.42
CA ASN A 437 -5.93 4.12 -9.48
C ASN A 437 -5.94 5.64 -9.43
N LEU A 438 -4.76 6.28 -9.41
CA LEU A 438 -4.64 7.72 -9.52
C LEU A 438 -5.06 8.19 -10.92
N THR A 439 -5.91 9.20 -10.94
CA THR A 439 -6.44 9.82 -12.17
C THR A 439 -7.04 8.75 -13.11
N GLY A 440 -7.71 7.74 -12.55
CA GLY A 440 -8.19 6.56 -13.24
C GLY A 440 -9.32 5.83 -12.48
N PRO A 441 -9.92 4.79 -13.10
CA PRO A 441 -11.06 4.08 -12.51
C PRO A 441 -10.64 3.26 -11.29
N LEU A 442 -11.49 3.22 -10.25
CA LEU A 442 -11.35 2.22 -9.19
C LEU A 442 -11.71 0.85 -9.78
N ARG A 443 -10.87 -0.17 -9.58
CA ARG A 443 -11.12 -1.51 -10.13
C ARG A 443 -11.38 -2.51 -9.03
N VAL A 444 -12.44 -3.30 -9.19
CA VAL A 444 -12.88 -4.31 -8.22
C VAL A 444 -12.99 -5.64 -8.94
N PHE A 445 -12.33 -6.65 -8.41
CA PHE A 445 -12.35 -8.01 -8.91
C PHE A 445 -12.83 -8.95 -7.81
N LEU A 446 -14.00 -9.56 -8.02
CA LEU A 446 -14.55 -10.54 -7.09
C LEU A 446 -13.94 -11.91 -7.38
N ASN A 447 -13.57 -12.64 -6.33
CA ASN A 447 -12.91 -13.94 -6.38
C ASN A 447 -13.93 -15.07 -6.15
N ASP A 448 -14.22 -15.85 -7.19
CA ASP A 448 -15.12 -17.01 -7.15
C ASP A 448 -14.41 -18.29 -6.67
N GLY A 449 -13.26 -18.14 -6.01
CA GLY A 449 -12.39 -19.22 -5.55
C GLY A 449 -11.57 -19.89 -6.67
N PRO A 450 -10.84 -20.97 -6.35
CA PRO A 450 -9.93 -21.61 -7.28
C PRO A 450 -10.66 -22.22 -8.48
N ALA A 451 -10.01 -22.21 -9.64
CA ALA A 451 -10.43 -22.99 -10.79
C ALA A 451 -10.42 -24.49 -10.45
N ARG A 452 -11.45 -25.21 -10.92
CA ARG A 452 -11.61 -26.66 -10.71
C ARG A 452 -10.59 -27.48 -11.49
#